data_AF-A0A8X6FLI2-F1
#
_entry.id   AF-A0A8X6FLI2-F1
#
_cell.length_a   1.000
_cell.length_b   1.000
_cell.length_c   1.000
_cell.angle_alpha   90.00
_cell.angle_beta   90.00
_cell.angle_gamma   90.00
#
_symmetry.space_group_name_H-M   'P 1'
#
loop_
_entity.id
_entity.type
_entity.pdbx_description
1 polymer ?
#
loop_
_entity_poly.entity_id
_entity_poly.type
_entity_poly.pdbx_seq_one_letter_code
_entity_poly.pdbx_strand_id
1 'polypeptide(L)'
;MLQVCALSNPNQLWINHRESLSEDILHQVRIQQQNMDLEFSTKIFNEALIIIEDKVRSLGGSDLKSIGLPPPDRDSSTLDDVLRERTYNISELRKFLDENEDKMLPDQREIFQKITEAVFQEIGGISGYVPVFSAETSTTFL
;
A
#
# COMPACT_ATOMS: atom_id res chain seq x y z
N MET A 1 10.51 34.05 -15.80
CA MET A 1 11.66 33.24 -16.26
C MET A 1 12.64 33.16 -15.10
N LEU A 2 12.55 32.13 -14.25
CA LEU A 2 13.51 31.95 -13.16
C LEU A 2 14.66 31.12 -13.69
N GLN A 3 15.73 31.81 -14.09
CA GLN A 3 17.05 31.24 -14.31
C GLN A 3 17.54 30.66 -12.97
N VAL A 4 17.59 29.34 -12.86
CA VAL A 4 18.16 28.66 -11.69
C VAL A 4 19.68 28.76 -11.81
N CYS A 5 20.24 29.81 -11.22
CA CYS A 5 21.68 30.04 -11.11
C CYS A 5 22.28 29.15 -10.02
N ALA A 6 22.46 27.88 -10.37
CA ALA A 6 23.49 26.93 -9.92
C ALA A 6 22.99 25.57 -10.40
N LEU A 7 23.63 24.97 -11.41
CA LEU A 7 23.38 23.57 -11.75
C LEU A 7 23.94 22.69 -10.63
N SER A 8 23.23 22.65 -9.50
CA SER A 8 23.38 21.56 -8.54
C SER A 8 23.05 20.30 -9.31
N ASN A 9 24.00 19.36 -9.39
CA ASN A 9 23.76 18.06 -10.01
C ASN A 9 22.54 17.42 -9.31
N PRO A 10 21.39 17.26 -9.99
CA PRO A 10 20.15 16.85 -9.32
C PRO A 10 20.26 15.47 -8.69
N ASN A 11 21.08 14.61 -9.30
CA ASN A 11 21.45 13.32 -8.74
C ASN A 11 22.23 13.42 -7.42
N GLN A 12 23.22 14.32 -7.33
CA GLN A 12 23.96 14.54 -6.08
C GLN A 12 23.08 15.16 -5.00
N LEU A 13 22.20 16.09 -5.37
CA LEU A 13 21.22 16.67 -4.46
C LEU A 13 20.32 15.57 -3.87
N TRP A 14 19.82 14.68 -4.73
CA TRP A 14 19.03 13.53 -4.28
C TRP A 14 19.81 12.64 -3.32
N ILE A 15 21.03 12.23 -3.67
CA ILE A 15 21.85 11.36 -2.80
C ILE A 15 22.08 12.00 -1.42
N ASN A 16 22.35 13.31 -1.39
CA ASN A 16 22.66 14.02 -0.15
C ASN A 16 21.43 14.31 0.72
N HIS A 17 20.24 14.40 0.11
CA HIS A 17 19.03 14.86 0.82
C HIS A 17 17.87 13.85 0.80
N ARG A 18 17.99 12.68 0.18
CA ARG A 18 16.91 11.68 0.08
C ARG A 18 16.32 11.28 1.44
N GLU A 19 17.12 11.23 2.50
CA GLU A 19 16.66 10.89 3.86
C GLU A 19 15.77 12.00 4.40
N SER A 20 16.19 13.26 4.28
CA SER A 20 15.38 14.41 4.69
C SER A 20 14.11 14.56 3.84
N LEU A 21 14.19 14.26 2.54
CA LEU A 21 13.04 14.32 1.61
C LEU A 21 12.04 13.16 1.77
N SER A 22 12.38 12.14 2.55
CA SER A 22 11.51 10.97 2.80
C SER A 22 11.25 10.74 4.29
N GLU A 23 11.61 11.69 5.14
CA GLU A 23 11.45 11.61 6.60
C GLU A 23 9.97 11.55 7.00
N ASP A 24 9.15 12.37 6.35
CA ASP A 24 7.70 12.40 6.51
C ASP A 24 7.04 11.08 6.07
N ILE A 25 7.49 10.50 4.95
CA ILE A 25 7.06 9.18 4.48
C ILE A 25 7.44 8.11 5.51
N LEU A 26 8.69 8.09 5.97
CA LEU A 26 9.14 7.16 7.01
C LEU A 26 8.31 7.30 8.29
N HIS A 27 8.03 8.54 8.71
CA HIS A 27 7.22 8.81 9.89
C HIS A 27 5.79 8.28 9.76
N GLN A 28 5.15 8.48 8.60
CA GLN A 28 3.82 7.95 8.32
C GLN A 28 3.81 6.42 8.38
N VAL A 29 4.79 5.77 7.76
CA VAL A 29 4.91 4.30 7.74
C VAL A 29 5.11 3.75 9.15
N ARG A 30 5.95 4.40 9.98
CA ARG A 30 6.16 4.02 11.38
C ARG A 30 4.87 4.06 12.19
N ILE A 31 4.07 5.12 12.03
CA ILE A 31 2.78 5.25 12.70
C ILE A 31 1.81 4.17 12.23
N GLN A 32 1.71 3.96 10.91
CA GLN A 32 0.76 3.01 10.33
C GLN A 32 1.10 1.54 10.65
N GLN A 33 2.38 1.21 10.73
CA GLN A 33 2.84 -0.15 11.07
C GLN A 33 3.05 -0.36 12.57
N GLN A 34 2.87 0.68 13.40
CA GLN A 34 3.22 0.69 14.82
C GLN A 34 4.66 0.21 15.09
N ASN A 35 5.56 0.47 14.13
CA ASN A 35 6.94 0.01 14.17
C ASN A 35 7.87 1.23 14.16
N MET A 36 8.26 1.70 15.34
CA MET A 36 9.10 2.89 15.50
C MET A 36 10.56 2.66 15.12
N ASP A 37 11.01 1.40 15.11
CA ASP A 37 12.38 1.00 14.80
C ASP A 37 12.64 0.84 13.29
N LEU A 38 11.61 1.08 12.45
CA LEU A 38 11.76 1.02 10.99
C LEU A 38 12.79 2.05 10.51
N GLU A 39 13.75 1.63 9.71
CA GLU A 39 14.76 2.49 9.09
C GLU A 39 14.40 2.84 7.62
N PHE A 40 15.17 3.76 7.03
CA PHE A 40 15.04 4.08 5.61
C PHE A 40 15.27 2.83 4.75
N SER A 41 14.41 2.64 3.75
CA SER A 41 14.51 1.54 2.81
C SER A 41 14.37 2.04 1.39
N THR A 42 14.77 1.21 0.41
CA THR A 42 14.61 1.53 -1.01
C THR A 42 13.17 1.86 -1.36
N LYS A 43 12.18 1.22 -0.71
CA LYS A 43 10.76 1.51 -0.92
C LYS A 43 10.39 2.93 -0.47
N ILE A 44 10.89 3.38 0.68
CA ILE A 44 10.63 4.73 1.20
C ILE A 44 11.23 5.80 0.27
N PHE A 45 12.45 5.56 -0.21
CA PHE A 45 13.07 6.46 -1.19
C PHE A 45 12.33 6.43 -2.54
N ASN A 46 11.81 5.28 -2.95
CA ASN A 46 11.06 5.16 -4.19
C ASN A 46 9.73 5.94 -4.13
N GLU A 47 9.00 5.85 -3.01
CA GLU A 47 7.78 6.65 -2.81
C GLU A 47 8.07 8.15 -2.88
N ALA A 48 9.17 8.62 -2.27
CA ALA A 48 9.57 10.01 -2.40
C ALA A 48 9.83 10.40 -3.87
N LEU A 49 10.45 9.52 -4.68
CA LEU A 49 10.64 9.78 -6.12
C LEU A 49 9.31 9.83 -6.87
N ILE A 50 8.34 8.96 -6.54
CA ILE A 50 7.00 8.98 -7.15
C ILE A 50 6.30 10.31 -6.84
N ILE A 51 6.30 10.74 -5.57
CA ILE A 51 5.68 12.01 -5.14
C ILE A 51 6.34 13.20 -5.84
N ILE A 52 7.67 13.22 -5.95
CA ILE A 52 8.40 14.28 -6.65
C ILE A 52 8.04 14.27 -8.13
N GLU A 53 7.99 13.11 -8.78
CA GLU A 53 7.61 12.98 -10.19
C GLU A 53 6.20 13.48 -10.45
N ASP A 54 5.23 13.07 -9.63
CA ASP A 54 3.85 13.50 -9.76
C ASP A 54 3.70 15.00 -9.54
N LYS A 55 4.48 15.58 -8.59
CA LYS A 55 4.49 17.02 -8.38
C LYS A 55 5.09 17.76 -9.57
N VAL A 56 6.20 17.30 -10.12
CA VAL A 56 6.83 17.88 -11.31
C VAL A 56 5.87 17.82 -12.50
N ARG A 57 5.22 16.68 -12.73
CA ARG A 57 4.24 16.49 -13.80
C ARG A 57 3.02 17.41 -13.61
N SER A 58 2.55 17.59 -12.37
CA SER A 58 1.42 18.50 -12.05
C SER A 58 1.73 19.97 -12.36
N LEU A 59 3.01 20.36 -12.32
CA LEU A 59 3.48 21.71 -12.64
C LEU A 59 3.78 21.89 -14.14
N GLY A 60 3.47 20.90 -14.98
CA GLY A 60 3.79 20.90 -16.41
C GLY A 60 5.26 20.59 -16.72
N GLY A 61 6.01 20.04 -15.76
CA GLY A 61 7.36 19.55 -15.95
C GLY A 61 7.41 18.18 -16.65
N SER A 62 8.58 17.87 -17.19
CA SER A 62 8.89 16.59 -17.85
C SER A 62 9.28 15.50 -16.83
N ASP A 63 9.47 14.26 -17.30
CA ASP A 63 9.87 13.13 -16.45
C ASP A 63 11.18 13.37 -15.68
N LEU A 64 11.34 12.74 -14.52
CA LEU A 64 12.50 12.92 -13.63
C LEU A 64 13.84 12.63 -14.32
N LYS A 65 13.84 11.69 -15.27
CA LYS A 65 15.01 11.37 -16.09
C LYS A 65 15.54 12.57 -16.87
N SER A 66 14.65 13.46 -17.33
CA SER A 66 15.04 14.67 -18.07
C SER A 66 15.70 15.73 -17.18
N ILE A 67 15.44 15.66 -15.87
CA ILE A 67 16.01 16.53 -14.83
C ILE A 67 17.28 15.89 -14.25
N GLY A 68 17.63 14.65 -14.61
CA GLY A 68 18.83 13.95 -14.11
C GLY A 68 18.63 13.26 -12.76
N LEU A 69 17.38 13.04 -12.35
CA LEU A 69 17.02 12.23 -11.18
C LEU A 69 16.81 10.76 -11.57
N PRO A 70 16.99 9.81 -10.63
CA PRO A 70 16.66 8.41 -10.86
C PRO A 70 15.15 8.27 -11.15
N PRO A 71 14.76 7.45 -12.14
CA PRO A 71 13.35 7.19 -12.40
C PRO A 71 12.74 6.40 -11.25
N PRO A 72 11.50 6.72 -10.84
CA PRO A 72 10.79 5.92 -9.84
C PRO A 72 10.39 4.56 -10.43
N ASP A 73 10.40 3.54 -9.58
CA ASP A 73 9.88 2.21 -9.87
C ASP A 73 8.39 2.14 -9.50
N ARG A 74 7.52 2.32 -10.50
CA ARG A 74 6.06 2.27 -10.34
C ARG A 74 5.48 0.85 -10.45
N ASP A 75 6.25 -0.11 -10.94
CA ASP A 75 5.79 -1.49 -11.15
C ASP A 75 6.01 -2.35 -9.90
N SER A 76 6.90 -1.93 -8.99
CA SER A 76 7.05 -2.56 -7.68
C SER A 76 5.83 -2.35 -6.78
N SER A 77 5.53 -3.34 -5.93
CA SER A 77 4.50 -3.20 -4.88
C SER A 77 4.66 -1.89 -4.12
N THR A 78 3.67 -1.01 -4.28
CA THR A 78 3.68 0.32 -3.67
C THR A 78 3.74 0.17 -2.16
N LEU A 79 4.30 1.18 -1.49
CA LEU A 79 4.30 1.20 -0.04
C LEU A 79 2.86 1.18 0.49
N ASP A 80 1.92 1.82 -0.20
CA ASP A 80 0.49 1.79 0.09
C ASP A 80 -0.10 0.38 0.02
N ASP A 81 0.27 -0.45 -0.96
CA ASP A 81 -0.18 -1.85 -1.02
C ASP A 81 0.31 -2.64 0.19
N VAL A 82 1.59 -2.48 0.54
CA VAL A 82 2.19 -3.15 1.72
C VAL A 82 1.52 -2.69 3.01
N LEU A 83 1.21 -1.39 3.11
CA LEU A 83 0.57 -0.80 4.28
C LEU A 83 -0.89 -1.24 4.39
N ARG A 84 -1.65 -1.24 3.30
CA ARG A 84 -3.02 -1.76 3.26
C ARG A 84 -3.09 -3.22 3.72
N GLU A 85 -2.13 -4.05 3.31
CA GLU A 85 -2.08 -5.45 3.72
C GLU A 85 -1.68 -5.67 5.19
N ARG A 86 -1.06 -4.69 5.85
CA ARG A 86 -0.52 -4.85 7.21
C ARG A 86 -1.28 -4.04 8.26
N THR A 87 -1.97 -2.99 7.85
CA THR A 87 -2.63 -2.04 8.74
C THR A 87 -4.14 -2.25 8.69
N TYR A 88 -4.58 -3.41 9.16
CA TYR A 88 -6.01 -3.68 9.33
C TYR A 88 -6.54 -3.07 10.62
N ASN A 89 -7.72 -2.45 10.56
CA ASN A 89 -8.44 -2.05 11.75
C ASN A 89 -9.06 -3.29 12.43
N ILE A 90 -8.34 -3.85 13.40
CA ILE A 90 -8.76 -5.06 14.13
C ILE A 90 -10.12 -4.86 14.82
N SER A 91 -10.42 -3.64 15.29
CA SER A 91 -11.68 -3.36 15.98
C SER A 91 -12.88 -3.41 15.03
N GLU A 92 -12.71 -2.86 13.83
CA GLU A 92 -13.72 -2.87 12.77
C GLU A 92 -13.91 -4.27 12.20
N LEU A 93 -12.82 -5.01 11.99
CA LEU A 93 -12.87 -6.41 11.57
C LEU A 93 -13.60 -7.29 12.59
N ARG A 94 -13.34 -7.11 13.89
CA ARG A 94 -14.06 -7.84 14.95
C ARG A 94 -15.54 -7.53 14.92
N LYS A 95 -15.91 -6.25 14.83
CA LYS A 95 -17.30 -5.84 14.73
C LYS A 95 -17.99 -6.45 13.49
N PHE A 96 -17.29 -6.47 12.35
CA PHE A 96 -17.79 -7.10 11.14
C PHE A 96 -18.02 -8.60 11.32
N LEU A 97 -17.10 -9.31 11.98
CA LEU A 97 -17.27 -10.73 12.29
C LEU A 97 -18.49 -10.97 13.19
N ASP A 98 -18.59 -10.24 14.29
CA ASP A 98 -19.70 -10.37 15.25
C ASP A 98 -21.08 -10.14 14.57
N GLU A 99 -21.16 -9.18 13.64
CA GLU A 99 -22.40 -8.85 12.94
C GLU A 99 -22.79 -9.85 11.83
N ASN A 100 -21.84 -10.65 11.32
CA ASN A 100 -22.04 -11.50 10.15
C ASN A 100 -21.87 -12.99 10.42
N GLU A 101 -21.31 -13.39 11.58
CA GLU A 101 -21.08 -14.79 11.92
C GLU A 101 -22.39 -15.59 11.95
N ASP A 102 -23.44 -15.05 12.55
CA ASP A 102 -24.76 -15.68 12.63
C ASP A 102 -25.54 -15.64 11.30
N LYS A 103 -25.11 -14.83 10.33
CA LYS A 103 -25.74 -14.71 9.00
C LYS A 103 -25.17 -15.69 7.99
N MET A 104 -24.10 -16.41 8.32
CA MET A 104 -23.45 -17.34 7.42
C MET A 104 -24.36 -18.55 7.12
N LEU A 105 -24.46 -18.89 5.84
CA LEU A 105 -25.06 -20.16 5.42
C LEU A 105 -24.18 -21.34 5.91
N PRO A 106 -24.75 -22.55 6.08
CA PRO A 106 -23.99 -23.73 6.51
C PRO A 106 -22.72 -23.97 5.69
N ASP A 107 -22.82 -23.89 4.36
CA ASP A 107 -21.70 -24.09 3.43
C ASP A 107 -20.63 -22.99 3.59
N GLN A 108 -21.05 -21.74 3.82
CA GLN A 108 -20.13 -20.62 4.04
C GLN A 108 -19.39 -20.77 5.37
N ARG A 109 -20.09 -21.22 6.42
CA ARG A 109 -19.52 -21.48 7.73
C ARG A 109 -18.50 -22.60 7.68
N GLU A 110 -18.78 -23.68 6.94
CA GLU A 110 -17.85 -24.79 6.74
C GLU A 110 -16.55 -24.31 6.06
N ILE A 111 -16.66 -23.52 4.98
CA ILE A 111 -15.49 -22.96 4.29
C ILE A 111 -14.72 -22.01 5.20
N PHE A 112 -15.41 -21.13 5.93
CA PHE A 112 -14.80 -20.18 6.85
C PHE A 112 -14.00 -20.89 7.95
N GLN A 113 -14.57 -21.93 8.58
CA GLN A 113 -13.87 -22.73 9.60
C GLN A 113 -12.65 -23.42 9.01
N LYS A 114 -12.79 -24.05 7.83
CA LYS A 114 -11.69 -24.75 7.18
C LYS A 114 -10.51 -23.82 6.85
N ILE A 115 -10.79 -22.61 6.37
CA ILE A 115 -9.75 -21.60 6.09
C ILE A 115 -9.11 -21.16 7.40
N THR A 116 -9.91 -20.84 8.41
CA THR A 116 -9.46 -20.36 9.71
C THR A 116 -8.55 -21.39 10.40
N GLU A 117 -8.96 -22.66 10.42
CA GLU A 117 -8.17 -23.76 10.97
C GLU A 117 -6.86 -23.97 10.21
N ALA A 118 -6.88 -23.93 8.88
CA ALA A 118 -5.67 -24.07 8.08
C ALA A 118 -4.68 -22.92 8.33
N VAL A 119 -5.16 -21.69 8.52
CA VAL A 119 -4.31 -20.55 8.92
C VAL A 119 -3.71 -20.76 10.31
N PHE A 120 -4.52 -21.16 11.30
CA PHE A 120 -4.03 -21.40 12.67
C PHE A 120 -3.07 -22.59 12.78
N GLN A 121 -3.19 -23.57 11.90
CA GLN A 121 -2.33 -24.76 11.86
C GLN A 121 -1.14 -24.59 10.89
N GLU A 122 -0.98 -23.41 10.27
CA GLU A 122 0.05 -23.11 9.25
C GLU A 122 0.06 -24.12 8.08
N ILE A 123 -1.10 -24.71 7.77
CA ILE A 123 -1.24 -25.68 6.68
C ILE A 123 -1.37 -24.91 5.37
N GLY A 124 -0.27 -24.80 4.63
CA GLY A 124 -0.28 -24.27 3.27
C GLY A 124 -1.11 -25.16 2.33
N GLY A 125 -1.78 -24.54 1.34
CA GLY A 125 -2.52 -25.28 0.30
C GLY A 125 -4.01 -24.96 0.18
N ILE A 126 -4.51 -23.87 0.79
CA ILE A 126 -5.86 -23.38 0.52
C ILE A 126 -5.89 -22.84 -0.92
N SER A 127 -6.32 -23.67 -1.88
CA SER A 127 -6.53 -23.25 -3.27
C SER A 127 -7.77 -22.38 -3.33
N GLY A 128 -7.58 -21.09 -3.65
CA GLY A 128 -8.57 -20.02 -3.55
C GLY A 128 -9.74 -20.16 -4.51
N TYR A 129 -10.76 -20.90 -4.09
CA TYR A 129 -12.14 -20.51 -4.39
C TYR A 129 -12.62 -19.62 -3.25
N VAL A 130 -12.32 -18.33 -3.35
CA VAL A 130 -13.03 -17.30 -2.58
C VAL A 130 -14.16 -16.83 -3.50
N PRO A 131 -15.40 -17.33 -3.34
CA PRO A 131 -16.51 -16.75 -4.08
C PRO A 131 -16.76 -15.36 -3.50
N VAL A 132 -16.32 -14.33 -4.24
CA VAL A 132 -16.79 -12.97 -4.06
C VAL A 132 -18.26 -12.96 -4.46
N PHE A 133 -19.15 -13.24 -3.51
CA PHE A 133 -20.58 -13.07 -3.73
C PHE A 133 -20.87 -11.58 -3.72
N SER A 134 -20.93 -11.01 -4.94
CA SER A 134 -21.48 -9.69 -5.21
C SER A 134 -22.87 -9.58 -4.61
N ALA A 135 -23.08 -8.58 -3.76
CA ALA A 135 -24.41 -8.17 -3.33
C ALA A 135 -25.10 -7.45 -4.50
N GLU A 136 -25.67 -8.20 -5.44
CA GLU A 136 -26.69 -7.68 -6.34
C GLU A 136 -28.07 -8.08 -5.82
N THR A 137 -28.70 -7.10 -5.19
CA THR A 137 -30.12 -7.06 -4.86
C THR A 137 -31.00 -7.17 -6.11
N SER A 138 -32.08 -7.95 -5.98
CA SER A 138 -33.40 -7.75 -6.60
C SER A 138 -33.56 -7.87 -8.12
N THR A 139 -34.13 -8.98 -8.58
CA THR A 139 -35.24 -9.11 -9.58
C THR A 139 -35.51 -10.62 -9.80
N THR A 140 -36.69 -11.23 -9.86
CA THR A 140 -38.09 -10.82 -9.95
C THR A 140 -38.94 -12.03 -9.54
N PHE A 141 -39.98 -11.84 -8.72
CA PHE A 141 -41.09 -12.78 -8.60
C PHE A 141 -41.91 -12.74 -9.89
N LEU A 142 -42.09 -13.89 -10.54
CA LEU A 142 -43.35 -14.30 -11.16
C LEU A 142 -43.53 -15.81 -10.94
#